data_AF-A0A242LM23-F1
#
_entry.id   AF-A0A242LM23-F1
#
_cell.length_a   1.000
_cell.length_b   1.000
_cell.length_c   1.000
_cell.angle_alpha   90.00
_cell.angle_beta   90.00
_cell.angle_gamma   90.00
#
_symmetry.space_group_name_H-M   'P 1'
#
loop_
_entity.id
_entity.type
_entity.pdbx_description
1 polymer ?
#
loop_
_entity_poly.entity_id
_entity_poly.type
_entity_poly.pdbx_seq_one_letter_code
_entity_poly.pdbx_strand_id
1 'polypeptide(L)'
;MKKLFDETYSGNRTLWYAYFKNIEQNDLIETINQIVQTDLKGSTDVLATSWIFYREELQKDALEEEVRSSIMVRFVDRRYYVHYNMSDFEFVTQREGISSWLDRLKESLEK
;
A
#
# COMPACT_ATOMS: atom_id res chain seq x y z
N MET A 1 -6.37 9.79 -2.64
CA MET A 1 -5.29 9.92 -1.61
C MET A 1 -4.30 10.99 -2.04
N LYS A 2 -3.78 11.78 -1.09
CA LYS A 2 -2.77 12.84 -1.30
C LYS A 2 -1.35 12.27 -1.21
N LYS A 3 -0.49 12.58 -2.19
CA LYS A 3 0.95 12.29 -2.13
C LYS A 3 1.61 13.13 -1.04
N LEU A 4 2.36 12.49 -0.15
CA LEU A 4 3.12 13.10 0.93
C LEU A 4 4.57 13.34 0.52
N PHE A 5 5.22 12.28 0.01
CA PHE A 5 6.64 12.27 -0.33
C PHE A 5 6.88 11.43 -1.60
N ASP A 6 7.97 11.73 -2.29
CA ASP A 6 8.45 11.03 -3.49
C ASP A 6 9.97 11.09 -3.46
N GLU A 7 10.60 10.00 -3.02
CA GLU A 7 12.04 9.94 -2.80
C GLU A 7 12.64 8.81 -3.63
N THR A 8 13.84 9.04 -4.14
CA THR A 8 14.58 8.02 -4.89
C THR A 8 15.94 7.85 -4.28
N TYR A 9 16.26 6.61 -3.89
CA TYR A 9 17.57 6.24 -3.35
C TYR A 9 18.09 5.00 -4.06
N SER A 10 19.30 5.09 -4.60
CA SER A 10 19.97 3.96 -5.28
C SER A 10 19.07 3.24 -6.29
N GLY A 11 18.38 4.01 -7.14
CA GLY A 11 17.46 3.50 -8.16
C GLY A 11 16.14 2.92 -7.64
N ASN A 12 15.88 2.99 -6.33
CA ASN A 12 14.60 2.60 -5.73
C ASN A 12 13.79 3.86 -5.42
N ARG A 13 12.70 4.07 -6.14
CA ARG A 13 11.75 5.14 -5.86
C ARG A 13 10.71 4.67 -4.86
N THR A 14 10.41 5.49 -3.87
CA THR A 14 9.34 5.26 -2.90
C THR A 14 8.42 6.47 -2.88
N LEU A 15 7.12 6.22 -2.95
CA LEU A 15 6.08 7.23 -2.87
C LEU A 15 5.20 6.96 -1.67
N TRP A 16 4.91 8.00 -0.89
CA TRP A 16 4.08 7.89 0.31
C TRP A 16 2.79 8.66 0.11
N TYR A 17 1.68 8.07 0.54
CA TYR A 17 0.34 8.58 0.34
C TYR A 17 -0.46 8.57 1.65
N ALA A 18 -1.19 9.66 1.88
CA ALA A 18 -2.19 9.82 2.93
C ALA A 18 -3.61 9.88 2.32
N TYR A 19 -4.66 9.54 3.03
CA TYR A 19 -4.78 8.34 3.84
C TYR A 19 -5.90 7.49 3.22
N PHE A 20 -5.93 6.19 3.48
CA PHE A 20 -7.12 5.38 3.27
C PHE A 20 -7.83 5.13 4.59
N LYS A 21 -9.14 4.89 4.57
CA LYS A 21 -9.92 4.68 5.80
C LYS A 21 -9.70 3.28 6.39
N ASN A 22 -10.06 2.26 5.61
CA ASN A 22 -9.89 0.85 5.91
C ASN A 22 -9.94 0.04 4.59
N ILE A 23 -9.69 -1.26 4.66
CA ILE A 23 -9.68 -2.14 3.48
C ILE A 23 -11.09 -2.43 2.91
N GLU A 24 -12.15 -2.17 3.68
CA GLU A 24 -13.55 -2.37 3.27
C GLU A 24 -14.07 -1.19 2.44
N GLN A 25 -13.28 -0.12 2.29
CA GLN A 25 -13.60 1.00 1.41
C GLN A 25 -13.77 0.50 -0.04
N ASN A 26 -15.00 0.64 -0.56
CA ASN A 26 -15.44 0.08 -1.85
C ASN A 26 -14.54 0.44 -3.05
N ASP A 27 -14.03 1.67 -3.11
CA ASP A 27 -13.26 2.22 -4.22
C ASP A 27 -11.74 2.17 -4.00
N LEU A 28 -11.27 1.55 -2.92
CA LEU A 28 -9.86 1.63 -2.53
C LEU A 28 -8.93 0.94 -3.54
N ILE A 29 -9.30 -0.25 -4.04
CA ILE A 29 -8.50 -0.97 -5.05
C ILE A 29 -8.40 -0.14 -6.33
N GLU A 30 -9.53 0.39 -6.82
CA GLU A 30 -9.54 1.25 -8.01
C GLU A 30 -8.69 2.50 -7.82
N THR A 31 -8.81 3.15 -6.66
CA THR A 31 -8.01 4.32 -6.30
C THR A 31 -6.51 4.01 -6.31
N ILE A 32 -6.10 2.88 -5.71
CA ILE A 32 -4.69 2.46 -5.69
C ILE A 32 -4.20 2.18 -7.11
N ASN A 33 -4.97 1.45 -7.92
CA ASN A 33 -4.60 1.18 -9.31
C ASN A 33 -4.39 2.46 -10.11
N GLN A 34 -5.33 3.40 -10.03
CA GLN A 34 -5.23 4.67 -10.75
C GLN A 34 -3.96 5.44 -10.34
N ILE A 35 -3.64 5.49 -9.05
CA ILE A 35 -2.42 6.13 -8.55
C ILE A 35 -1.17 5.44 -9.08
N VAL A 36 -1.07 4.11 -8.91
CA VAL A 36 0.09 3.31 -9.34
C VAL A 36 0.33 3.49 -10.84
N GLN A 37 -0.71 3.35 -11.66
CA GLN A 37 -0.60 3.48 -13.11
C GLN A 37 -0.24 4.90 -13.55
N THR A 38 -0.76 5.92 -12.85
CA THR A 38 -0.42 7.33 -13.14
C THR A 38 1.03 7.63 -12.81
N ASP A 39 1.52 7.19 -11.64
CA ASP A 39 2.90 7.43 -11.23
C ASP A 39 3.92 6.67 -12.09
N LEU A 40 3.56 5.49 -12.60
CA LEU A 40 4.39 4.70 -13.51
C LEU A 40 4.57 5.36 -14.88
N LYS A 41 3.54 6.03 -15.42
CA LYS A 41 3.64 6.76 -16.70
C LYS A 41 4.69 7.88 -16.68
N GLY A 42 5.02 8.40 -15.50
CA GLY A 42 5.97 9.50 -15.31
C GLY A 42 7.40 9.08 -14.97
N SER A 43 7.72 7.78 -14.89
CA SER A 43 9.00 7.30 -14.36
C SER A 43 9.77 6.48 -15.39
N THR A 44 10.97 6.91 -15.78
CA THR A 44 11.74 6.24 -16.84
C THR A 44 13.08 5.65 -16.44
N ASP A 45 13.62 5.89 -15.24
CA ASP A 45 14.96 5.39 -14.85
C ASP A 45 15.04 4.94 -13.38
N VAL A 46 14.21 3.96 -12.99
CA VAL A 46 14.26 3.34 -11.65
C VAL A 46 14.21 1.83 -11.75
N LEU A 47 14.93 1.15 -10.85
CA LEU A 47 14.97 -0.32 -10.74
C LEU A 47 13.69 -0.87 -10.12
N ALA A 48 13.11 -0.12 -9.18
CA ALA A 48 11.87 -0.47 -8.51
C ALA A 48 11.13 0.80 -8.08
N THR A 49 9.81 0.71 -8.04
CA THR A 49 8.94 1.73 -7.46
C THR A 49 8.10 1.10 -6.36
N SER A 50 8.09 1.72 -5.18
CA SER A 50 7.27 1.31 -4.05
C SER A 50 6.27 2.41 -3.71
N TRP A 51 5.04 2.04 -3.41
CA TRP A 51 4.00 2.93 -2.91
C TRP A 51 3.62 2.49 -1.50
N ILE A 52 3.60 3.43 -0.57
CA ILE A 52 3.16 3.23 0.80
C ILE A 52 1.92 4.08 1.02
N PHE A 53 0.78 3.43 1.25
CA PHE A 53 -0.49 4.07 1.55
C PHE A 53 -0.76 3.93 3.04
N TYR A 54 -0.87 5.04 3.76
CA TYR A 54 -1.10 5.03 5.20
C TYR A 54 -2.59 5.00 5.53
N ARG A 55 -2.97 4.24 6.57
CA ARG A 55 -4.32 4.30 7.15
C ARG A 55 -4.50 5.61 7.90
N GLU A 56 -5.71 6.16 7.85
CA GLU A 56 -6.09 7.41 8.53
C GLU A 56 -6.07 7.23 10.05
N GLU A 57 -6.76 6.19 10.51
CA GLU A 57 -6.86 5.85 11.93
C GLU A 57 -5.57 5.19 12.45
N LEU A 58 -5.17 5.61 13.64
CA LEU A 58 -4.17 4.90 14.44
C LEU A 58 -4.86 3.77 15.19
N GLN A 59 -4.16 2.65 15.35
CA GLN A 59 -4.60 1.55 16.18
C GLN A 59 -3.67 1.36 17.36
N LYS A 60 -4.19 0.73 18.40
CA LYS A 60 -3.39 0.28 19.52
C LYS A 60 -3.05 -1.20 19.36
N ASP A 61 -1.80 -1.54 19.58
CA ASP A 61 -1.37 -2.93 19.70
C ASP A 61 -1.70 -3.49 21.10
N ALA A 62 -1.29 -4.74 21.37
CA ALA A 62 -1.51 -5.37 22.68
C ALA A 62 -0.78 -4.67 23.86
N LEU A 63 0.21 -3.81 23.58
CA LEU A 63 0.94 -3.00 24.56
C LEU A 63 0.43 -1.55 24.64
N GLU A 64 -0.69 -1.26 23.97
CA GLU A 64 -1.28 0.07 23.82
C GLU A 64 -0.46 1.09 23.00
N GLU A 65 0.54 0.64 22.25
CA GLU A 65 1.34 1.50 21.38
C GLU A 65 0.57 1.86 20.10
N GLU A 66 0.70 3.11 19.66
CA GLU A 66 0.04 3.59 18.46
C GLU A 66 0.73 3.09 17.19
N VAL A 67 0.08 2.17 16.49
CA VAL A 67 0.53 1.60 15.22
C VAL A 67 -0.32 2.17 14.09
N ARG A 68 0.35 2.62 13.02
CA ARG A 68 -0.30 3.04 11.78
C ARG A 68 -0.16 1.97 10.72
N SER A 69 -1.26 1.30 10.42
CA SER A 69 -1.30 0.30 9.37
C SER A 69 -1.07 0.93 8.00
N SER A 70 -0.48 0.17 7.08
CA SER A 70 -0.21 0.65 5.73
C SER A 70 -0.29 -0.46 4.69
N ILE A 71 -0.66 -0.09 3.48
CA ILE A 71 -0.58 -0.95 2.30
C ILE A 71 0.71 -0.58 1.58
N MET A 72 1.55 -1.57 1.31
CA MET A 72 2.71 -1.43 0.44
C MET A 72 2.43 -2.11 -0.89
N VAL A 73 2.65 -1.40 -1.98
CA VAL A 73 2.72 -1.95 -3.33
C VAL A 73 4.14 -1.74 -3.83
N ARG A 74 4.77 -2.75 -4.41
CA ARG A 74 6.08 -2.65 -5.04
C ARG A 74 6.05 -3.21 -6.43
N PHE A 75 6.56 -2.44 -7.39
CA PHE A 75 6.76 -2.84 -8.76
C PHE A 75 8.26 -2.97 -9.05
N VAL A 76 8.69 -4.17 -9.40
CA VAL A 76 10.08 -4.49 -9.75
C VAL A 76 10.08 -5.65 -10.73
N ASP A 77 10.95 -5.61 -11.74
CA ASP A 77 11.07 -6.66 -12.77
C ASP A 77 9.72 -7.05 -13.40
N ARG A 78 8.88 -6.04 -13.70
CA ARG A 78 7.53 -6.20 -14.28
C ARG A 78 6.55 -7.01 -13.42
N ARG A 79 6.79 -7.10 -12.12
CA ARG A 79 5.93 -7.83 -11.17
C ARG A 79 5.49 -6.93 -10.04
N TYR A 80 4.26 -7.15 -9.59
CA TYR A 80 3.71 -6.49 -8.41
C TYR A 80 3.85 -7.38 -7.17
N TYR A 81 4.28 -6.77 -6.09
CA TYR A 81 4.26 -7.33 -4.74
C TYR A 81 3.38 -6.42 -3.89
N VAL A 82 2.50 -7.02 -3.10
CA VAL A 82 1.59 -6.27 -2.22
C VAL A 82 1.69 -6.81 -0.81
N HIS A 83 1.74 -5.90 0.15
CA HIS A 83 1.85 -6.23 1.57
C HIS A 83 0.97 -5.30 2.38
N TYR A 84 0.56 -5.76 3.55
CA TYR A 84 -0.14 -4.95 4.53
C TYR A 84 0.66 -4.99 5.83
N ASN A 85 1.14 -3.83 6.27
CA ASN A 85 1.74 -3.67 7.59
C ASN A 85 0.59 -3.44 8.58
N MET A 86 0.46 -4.32 9.57
CA MET A 86 -0.63 -4.36 10.54
C MET A 86 -0.09 -4.46 11.97
N SER A 87 -0.92 -4.10 12.94
CA SER A 87 -0.68 -4.42 14.36
C SER A 87 -0.87 -5.92 14.65
N ASP A 88 -0.42 -6.38 15.81
CA ASP A 88 -0.67 -7.73 16.30
C ASP A 88 -2.18 -8.01 16.49
N PHE A 89 -2.94 -7.02 16.92
CA PHE A 89 -4.39 -7.09 17.07
C PHE A 89 -5.10 -7.33 15.73
N GLU A 90 -4.72 -6.60 14.68
CA GLU A 90 -5.24 -6.82 13.32
C GLU A 90 -4.83 -8.18 12.78
N PHE A 91 -3.61 -8.63 13.07
CA PHE A 91 -3.15 -9.94 12.67
C PHE A 91 -4.02 -11.07 13.24
N VAL A 92 -4.50 -10.95 14.47
CA VAL A 92 -5.37 -11.97 15.08
C VAL A 92 -6.82 -11.83 14.63
N THR A 93 -7.29 -10.61 14.34
CA THR A 93 -8.73 -10.35 14.12
C THR A 93 -9.15 -10.25 12.65
N GLN A 94 -8.22 -9.91 11.74
CA GLN A 94 -8.55 -9.51 10.36
C GLN A 94 -7.66 -10.17 9.30
N ARG A 95 -6.79 -11.11 9.67
CA ARG A 95 -5.79 -11.70 8.76
C ARG A 95 -6.40 -12.27 7.48
N GLU A 96 -7.45 -13.10 7.57
CA GLU A 96 -8.04 -13.71 6.37
C GLU A 96 -8.65 -12.65 5.44
N GLY A 97 -9.32 -11.65 6.01
CA GLY A 97 -9.91 -10.54 5.27
C GLY A 97 -8.85 -9.70 4.56
N ILE A 98 -7.75 -9.37 5.25
CA ILE A 98 -6.61 -8.65 4.68
C ILE A 98 -5.95 -9.47 3.57
N SER A 99 -5.72 -10.77 3.79
CA SER A 99 -5.11 -11.65 2.78
C SER A 99 -5.94 -11.71 1.50
N SER A 100 -7.25 -11.98 1.62
CA SER A 100 -8.17 -12.01 0.48
C SER A 100 -8.25 -10.67 -0.24
N TRP A 101 -8.16 -9.56 0.50
CA TRP A 101 -8.12 -8.23 -0.09
C TRP A 101 -6.82 -7.96 -0.85
N LEU A 102 -5.66 -8.36 -0.32
CA LEU A 102 -4.36 -8.22 -0.97
C LEU A 102 -4.30 -9.02 -2.28
N ASP A 103 -4.84 -10.24 -2.30
CA ASP A 103 -4.91 -11.05 -3.53
C ASP A 103 -5.70 -10.32 -4.63
N ARG A 104 -6.88 -9.77 -4.28
CA ARG A 104 -7.68 -8.97 -5.23
C ARG A 104 -6.97 -7.72 -5.72
N LEU A 105 -6.24 -7.02 -4.83
CA LEU A 105 -5.45 -5.86 -5.23
C LEU A 105 -4.36 -6.27 -6.24
N LYS A 106 -3.62 -7.34 -5.95
CA LYS A 106 -2.56 -7.83 -6.83
C LYS A 106 -3.10 -8.23 -8.19
N GLU A 107 -4.15 -9.04 -8.23
CA GLU A 107 -4.82 -9.44 -9.47
C GLU A 107 -5.29 -8.23 -10.27
N SER A 108 -5.74 -7.16 -9.60
CA SER A 108 -6.19 -5.96 -10.28
C SER A 108 -5.05 -5.10 -10.83
N LEU A 109 -3.87 -5.15 -10.24
CA LEU A 109 -2.67 -4.44 -10.71
C LEU A 109 -2.01 -5.15 -11.90
N GLU A 110 -2.17 -6.48 -11.99
CA GLU A 110 -1.60 -7.32 -13.05
C GLU A 110 -2.45 -7.41 -14.31
N LYS A 111 -3.66 -6.82 -14.31
CA LYS A 111 -4.54 -6.67 -15.47
C LYS A 111 -4.07 -5.53 -16.38
#